data_AF-S0DKZ2-F1
#
_entry.id   AF-S0DKZ2-F1
#
_cell.length_a   1.000
_cell.length_b   1.000
_cell.length_c   1.000
_cell.angle_alpha   90.00
_cell.angle_beta   90.00
_cell.angle_gamma   90.00
#
_symmetry.space_group_name_H-M   'P 1'
#
loop_
_entity.id
_entity.type
_entity.pdbx_description
1 polymer ?
#
loop_
_entity_poly.entity_id
_entity_poly.type
_entity_poly.pdbx_seq_one_letter_code
_entity_poly.pdbx_strand_id
1 'polypeptide(L)'
;MRRFFGRKEEPRRNSDDDHKKMQYYSPRGIIPIKVVEQQTQEVVFDPTQVSRNTKDYPHAYEDVNLEGKTFQEWERRHDEEKVRLYEMPVNTRMNLEKRPATFKQVQRRELEIRPNDRKDAVRKELNDPGVFRGVITGNVETGQVYGVQGVIYHPEQNPRGFRRSPIEPLDREGRQFLRRFEDDAADPNRVTTWPPRDEDASDLQAYEDRYKQVRKTRPPQQQKSKQKAPNAN
;
A
#
# COMPACT_ATOMS: atom_id res chain seq x y z
N MET A 1 -52.60 -18.80 20.97
CA MET A 1 -51.93 -17.52 20.64
C MET A 1 -50.53 -17.51 21.23
N ARG A 2 -49.54 -17.14 20.41
CA ARG A 2 -48.18 -16.61 20.67
C ARG A 2 -47.24 -17.33 21.67
N ARG A 3 -46.12 -17.78 21.10
CA ARG A 3 -45.00 -18.52 21.69
C ARG A 3 -44.17 -17.62 22.62
N PHE A 4 -44.01 -18.03 23.87
CA PHE A 4 -42.98 -17.52 24.78
C PHE A 4 -41.62 -18.14 24.42
N PHE A 5 -40.90 -17.56 23.47
CA PHE A 5 -39.48 -17.86 23.31
C PHE A 5 -38.70 -16.91 24.21
N GLY A 6 -38.36 -17.36 25.41
CA GLY A 6 -37.32 -16.73 26.22
C GLY A 6 -36.01 -16.80 25.45
N ARG A 7 -35.54 -15.66 24.95
CA ARG A 7 -34.13 -15.51 24.59
C ARG A 7 -33.35 -15.75 25.88
N LYS A 8 -32.57 -16.83 25.93
CA LYS A 8 -31.50 -16.93 26.92
C LYS A 8 -30.62 -15.70 26.71
N GLU A 9 -30.46 -14.86 27.73
CA GLU A 9 -29.36 -13.90 27.77
C GLU A 9 -28.08 -14.74 27.84
N GLU A 10 -27.58 -15.15 26.67
CA GLU A 10 -26.21 -15.58 26.57
C GLU A 10 -25.35 -14.41 27.09
N PRO A 11 -24.44 -14.64 28.05
CA PRO A 11 -23.55 -13.58 28.50
C PRO A 11 -22.87 -13.01 27.26
N ARG A 12 -22.85 -11.68 27.13
CA ARG A 12 -22.15 -10.99 26.02
C ARG A 12 -20.74 -11.53 25.96
N ARG A 13 -20.51 -12.49 25.06
CA ARG A 13 -19.17 -12.99 24.77
C ARG A 13 -18.47 -11.80 24.13
N ASN A 14 -17.45 -11.25 24.80
CA ASN A 14 -16.45 -10.47 24.09
C ASN A 14 -15.75 -11.44 23.13
N SER A 15 -16.35 -11.68 21.97
CA SER A 15 -15.71 -12.26 20.80
C SER A 15 -14.93 -11.19 20.04
N ASP A 16 -14.55 -10.13 20.73
CA ASP A 16 -13.64 -9.14 20.21
C ASP A 16 -12.28 -9.82 20.17
N ASP A 17 -11.93 -10.27 18.98
CA ASP A 17 -10.61 -10.79 18.65
C ASP A 17 -9.63 -9.62 18.83
N ASP A 18 -9.06 -9.48 20.03
CA ASP A 18 -8.25 -8.33 20.41
C ASP A 18 -7.08 -8.11 19.44
N HIS A 19 -6.61 -9.19 18.79
CA HIS A 19 -5.59 -9.14 17.74
C HIS A 19 -6.02 -8.34 16.50
N LYS A 20 -7.29 -8.41 16.10
CA LYS A 20 -7.83 -7.65 14.97
C LYS A 20 -7.96 -6.15 15.27
N LYS A 21 -7.83 -5.77 16.54
CA LYS A 21 -7.79 -4.38 17.01
C LYS A 21 -6.37 -3.89 17.26
N MET A 22 -5.38 -4.54 16.65
CA MET A 22 -3.98 -4.12 16.68
C MET A 22 -3.54 -3.62 15.30
N GLN A 23 -2.44 -2.89 15.27
CA GLN A 23 -1.80 -2.35 14.08
C GLN A 23 -0.29 -2.44 14.18
N TYR A 24 0.37 -2.49 13.03
CA TYR A 24 1.79 -2.27 12.90
C TYR A 24 2.04 -0.76 12.77
N TYR A 25 2.81 -0.22 13.69
CA TYR A 25 3.22 1.19 13.65
C TYR A 25 4.60 1.31 12.99
N SER A 26 4.77 2.34 12.17
CA SER A 26 6.09 2.76 11.69
C SER A 26 6.11 4.28 11.47
N PRO A 27 7.30 4.91 11.45
CA PRO A 27 7.44 6.32 11.08
C PRO A 27 6.91 6.64 9.67
N ARG A 28 6.82 5.64 8.78
CA ARG A 28 6.39 5.81 7.39
C ARG A 28 4.91 5.50 7.17
N GLY A 29 4.18 5.16 8.23
CA GLY A 29 2.75 4.85 8.18
C GLY A 29 2.34 3.70 9.08
N ILE A 30 1.02 3.54 9.20
CA ILE A 30 0.35 2.55 10.04
C ILE A 30 -0.35 1.52 9.16
N ILE A 31 -0.30 0.24 9.54
CA ILE A 31 -1.01 -0.84 8.86
C ILE A 31 -1.75 -1.71 9.87
N PRO A 32 -3.09 -1.79 9.81
CA PRO A 32 -3.86 -2.70 10.66
C PRO A 32 -3.50 -4.18 10.42
N ILE A 33 -3.42 -4.98 11.48
CA ILE A 33 -3.03 -6.40 11.36
C ILE A 33 -3.97 -7.18 10.44
N LYS A 34 -5.29 -6.94 10.56
CA LYS A 34 -6.33 -7.58 9.73
C LYS A 34 -6.06 -7.44 8.23
N VAL A 35 -5.53 -6.29 7.81
CA VAL A 35 -5.22 -6.01 6.39
C VAL A 35 -4.05 -6.85 5.93
N VAL A 36 -3.00 -6.94 6.75
CA VAL A 36 -1.80 -7.73 6.47
C VAL A 36 -2.16 -9.21 6.38
N GLU A 37 -2.94 -9.72 7.33
CA GLU A 37 -3.40 -11.11 7.33
C GLU A 37 -4.21 -11.43 6.07
N GLN A 38 -5.15 -10.56 5.68
CA GLN A 38 -5.95 -10.80 4.48
C GLN A 38 -5.09 -10.77 3.20
N GLN A 39 -4.23 -9.76 3.05
CA GLN A 39 -3.35 -9.64 1.88
C GLN A 39 -2.37 -10.81 1.74
N THR A 40 -1.94 -11.39 2.86
CA THR A 40 -0.96 -12.49 2.87
C THR A 40 -1.62 -13.86 2.71
N GLN A 41 -2.84 -14.05 3.22
CA GLN A 41 -3.61 -15.30 3.07
C GLN A 41 -4.02 -15.58 1.63
N GLU A 42 -4.26 -14.53 0.83
CA GLU A 42 -4.63 -14.65 -0.58
C GLU A 42 -3.45 -15.10 -1.47
N VAL A 43 -2.22 -15.09 -0.95
CA VAL A 43 -1.03 -15.45 -1.73
C VAL A 43 -0.81 -16.96 -1.71
N VAL A 44 -0.76 -17.53 -2.91
CA VAL A 44 -0.28 -18.89 -3.15
C VAL A 44 0.92 -18.78 -4.10
N PHE A 45 2.04 -19.38 -3.73
CA PHE A 45 3.26 -19.34 -4.55
C PHE A 45 3.94 -20.71 -4.58
N ASP A 46 4.76 -20.94 -5.59
CA ASP A 46 5.56 -22.17 -5.69
C ASP A 46 6.90 -21.96 -4.97
N PRO A 47 7.14 -22.64 -3.83
CA PRO A 47 8.32 -22.43 -3.01
C PRO A 47 9.61 -22.86 -3.72
N THR A 48 9.53 -23.71 -4.75
CA THR A 48 10.69 -24.14 -5.55
C THR A 48 11.17 -23.06 -6.53
N GLN A 49 10.27 -22.16 -6.94
CA GLN A 49 10.57 -21.05 -7.85
C GLN A 49 11.05 -19.80 -7.09
N VAL A 50 10.80 -19.74 -5.77
CA VAL A 50 11.25 -18.66 -4.89
C VAL A 50 12.74 -18.84 -4.58
N SER A 51 13.58 -18.38 -5.51
CA SER A 51 15.03 -18.31 -5.34
C SER A 51 15.45 -17.06 -4.56
N ARG A 52 16.60 -17.15 -3.88
CA ARG A 52 17.27 -16.01 -3.22
C ARG A 52 17.52 -14.81 -4.14
N ASN A 53 17.58 -15.03 -5.45
CA ASN A 53 17.96 -14.03 -6.44
C ASN A 53 16.81 -13.62 -7.38
N THR A 54 15.59 -14.12 -7.19
CA THR A 54 14.45 -13.54 -7.91
C THR A 54 14.26 -12.11 -7.42
N LYS A 55 13.80 -11.23 -8.32
CA LYS A 55 13.30 -9.91 -7.91
C LYS A 55 11.78 -9.90 -7.75
N ASP A 56 11.15 -11.03 -8.04
CA ASP A 56 9.70 -11.25 -8.02
C ASP A 56 9.25 -11.84 -6.69
N TYR A 57 8.23 -11.23 -6.10
CA TYR A 57 7.72 -11.62 -4.78
C TYR A 57 6.75 -12.81 -4.86
N PRO A 58 6.62 -13.59 -3.77
CA PRO A 58 7.35 -13.49 -2.50
C PRO A 58 8.81 -13.98 -2.60
N HIS A 59 9.68 -13.47 -1.72
CA HIS A 59 11.09 -13.88 -1.62
C HIS A 59 11.38 -14.61 -0.32
N ALA A 60 12.37 -15.51 -0.32
CA ALA A 60 12.87 -16.08 0.93
C ALA A 60 13.44 -14.97 1.82
N TYR A 61 12.91 -14.84 3.04
CA TYR A 61 13.36 -13.86 4.00
C TYR A 61 14.47 -14.45 4.87
N GLU A 62 15.69 -13.99 4.65
CA GLU A 62 16.80 -14.30 5.54
C GLU A 62 16.96 -13.16 6.53
N ASP A 63 16.79 -13.45 7.81
CA ASP A 63 16.90 -12.47 8.89
C ASP A 63 18.38 -12.18 9.20
N VAL A 64 19.10 -11.70 8.18
CA VAL A 64 20.51 -11.30 8.21
C VAL A 64 20.56 -9.78 8.31
N ASN A 65 19.94 -9.24 9.35
CA ASN A 65 19.96 -7.81 9.58
C ASN A 65 21.27 -7.39 10.25
N LEU A 66 21.85 -6.28 9.79
CA LEU A 66 23.14 -5.73 10.26
C LEU A 66 23.12 -5.35 11.76
N GLU A 67 21.95 -5.13 12.33
CA GLU A 67 21.72 -4.73 13.73
C GLU A 67 21.30 -5.91 14.64
N GLY A 68 21.26 -7.15 14.11
CA GLY A 68 20.79 -8.35 14.81
C GLY A 68 19.55 -8.98 14.17
N LYS A 69 19.10 -10.13 14.70
CA LYS A 69 17.87 -10.80 14.22
C LYS A 69 16.64 -9.90 14.49
N THR A 70 15.84 -9.66 13.48
CA THR A 70 14.57 -8.89 13.48
C THR A 70 13.49 -9.59 14.27
N PHE A 71 13.45 -10.91 14.18
CA PHE A 71 12.55 -11.78 14.91
C PHE A 71 13.32 -12.57 15.96
N GLN A 72 12.78 -12.60 17.17
CA GLN A 72 13.38 -13.35 18.27
C GLN A 72 13.18 -14.85 18.05
N GLU A 73 14.06 -15.68 18.61
CA GLU A 73 14.00 -17.13 18.41
C GLU A 73 12.68 -17.74 18.92
N TRP A 74 12.16 -17.23 20.04
CA TRP A 74 10.88 -17.67 20.59
C TRP A 74 9.67 -17.26 19.76
N GLU A 75 9.81 -16.37 18.78
CA GLU A 75 8.76 -16.01 17.82
C GLU A 75 8.75 -16.98 16.64
N ARG A 76 9.90 -17.60 16.33
CA ARG A 76 10.07 -18.58 15.25
C ARG A 76 9.79 -20.00 15.72
N ARG A 77 8.65 -20.23 16.36
CA ARG A 77 8.24 -21.58 16.82
C ARG A 77 7.67 -22.40 15.66
N HIS A 78 8.43 -22.52 14.58
CA HIS A 78 8.10 -23.36 13.44
C HIS A 78 9.24 -24.33 13.17
N ASP A 79 8.90 -25.48 12.60
CA ASP A 79 9.86 -26.48 12.14
C ASP A 79 10.58 -25.92 10.91
N GLU A 80 11.83 -25.43 11.07
CA GLU A 80 12.59 -24.74 10.01
C GLU A 80 12.85 -25.62 8.77
N GLU A 81 12.77 -26.94 8.91
CA GLU A 81 12.88 -27.87 7.78
C GLU A 81 11.63 -27.85 6.88
N LYS A 82 10.45 -27.62 7.47
CA LYS A 82 9.15 -27.67 6.78
C LYS A 82 8.56 -26.29 6.50
N VAL A 83 8.94 -25.30 7.29
CA VAL A 83 8.40 -23.94 7.26
C VAL A 83 9.56 -22.97 7.11
N ARG A 84 9.44 -22.06 6.14
CA ARG A 84 10.39 -20.97 5.93
C ARG A 84 9.68 -19.63 6.00
N LEU A 85 10.47 -18.60 6.28
CA LEU A 85 10.03 -17.22 6.23
C LEU A 85 10.17 -16.68 4.81
N TYR A 86 9.13 -15.98 4.37
CA TYR A 86 9.11 -15.27 3.11
C TYR A 86 8.71 -13.82 3.33
N GLU A 87 9.27 -12.91 2.55
CA GLU A 87 8.85 -11.52 2.52
C GLU A 87 7.95 -11.26 1.31
N MET A 88 6.93 -10.45 1.51
CA MET A 88 6.06 -9.98 0.44
C MET A 88 5.64 -8.53 0.65
N PRO A 89 5.35 -7.77 -0.42
CA PRO A 89 4.85 -6.41 -0.32
C PRO A 89 3.48 -6.40 0.34
N VAL A 90 3.26 -5.50 1.29
CA VAL A 90 1.96 -5.28 1.93
C VAL A 90 1.60 -3.81 1.86
N ASN A 91 0.30 -3.51 1.94
CA ASN A 91 -0.23 -2.16 1.78
C ASN A 91 0.21 -1.50 0.44
N THR A 92 0.24 -2.29 -0.64
CA THR A 92 0.49 -1.82 -2.00
C THR A 92 -0.48 -2.46 -2.98
N ARG A 93 -0.71 -1.82 -4.12
CA ARG A 93 -1.48 -2.35 -5.27
C ARG A 93 -0.58 -3.07 -6.27
N MET A 94 0.63 -3.45 -5.86
CA MET A 94 1.56 -4.17 -6.71
C MET A 94 0.90 -5.45 -7.25
N ASN A 95 1.04 -5.67 -8.56
CA ASN A 95 0.74 -6.94 -9.17
C ASN A 95 1.94 -7.89 -8.96
N LEU A 96 1.74 -8.96 -8.19
CA LEU A 96 2.77 -9.95 -7.84
C LEU A 96 3.26 -10.78 -9.04
N GLU A 97 2.44 -10.95 -10.08
CA GLU A 97 2.81 -11.67 -11.31
C GLU A 97 3.76 -10.85 -12.20
N LYS A 98 3.82 -9.54 -11.99
CA LYS A 98 4.67 -8.63 -12.74
C LYS A 98 5.93 -8.31 -11.96
N ARG A 99 7.03 -8.17 -12.70
CA ARG A 99 8.29 -7.73 -12.12
C ARG A 99 8.11 -6.40 -11.36
N PRO A 100 8.58 -6.28 -10.11
CA PRO A 100 8.53 -5.02 -9.39
C PRO A 100 9.45 -4.00 -10.03
N ALA A 101 9.07 -2.74 -9.85
CA ALA A 101 9.91 -1.63 -10.19
C ALA A 101 11.13 -1.55 -9.28
N THR A 102 12.24 -1.14 -9.86
CA THR A 102 13.46 -0.90 -9.09
C THR A 102 13.36 0.38 -8.28
N PHE A 103 14.03 0.44 -7.13
CA PHE A 103 14.10 1.64 -6.29
C PHE A 103 14.43 2.91 -7.07
N LYS A 104 15.39 2.86 -8.02
CA LYS A 104 15.74 4.00 -8.86
C LYS A 104 14.60 4.47 -9.77
N GLN A 105 13.77 3.57 -10.27
CA GLN A 105 12.60 3.92 -11.08
C GLN A 105 11.52 4.59 -10.24
N VAL A 106 11.28 4.08 -9.02
CA VAL A 106 10.34 4.68 -8.06
C VAL A 106 10.82 6.08 -7.66
N GLN A 107 12.07 6.21 -7.23
CA GLN A 107 12.63 7.50 -6.81
C GLN A 107 12.63 8.55 -7.94
N ARG A 108 13.01 8.17 -9.16
CA ARG A 108 12.92 9.06 -10.33
C ARG A 108 11.48 9.50 -10.56
N ARG A 109 10.53 8.60 -10.38
CA ARG A 109 9.11 8.91 -10.57
C ARG A 109 8.60 9.85 -9.47
N GLU A 110 8.98 9.67 -8.23
CA GLU A 110 8.54 10.56 -7.14
C GLU A 110 9.16 11.96 -7.23
N LEU A 111 10.45 12.05 -7.57
CA LEU A 111 11.20 13.31 -7.52
C LEU A 111 11.26 14.07 -8.85
N GLU A 112 11.24 13.37 -9.99
CA GLU A 112 11.55 13.95 -11.30
C GLU A 112 10.35 13.98 -12.27
N ILE A 113 9.12 13.66 -11.84
CA ILE A 113 7.95 13.79 -12.71
C ILE A 113 7.78 15.26 -13.11
N ARG A 114 7.91 15.52 -14.42
CA ARG A 114 7.57 16.83 -15.00
C ARG A 114 6.06 17.03 -14.96
N PRO A 115 5.58 18.28 -14.77
CA PRO A 115 4.14 18.56 -14.71
C PRO A 115 3.32 17.99 -15.88
N ASN A 116 3.88 18.02 -17.10
CA ASN A 116 3.20 17.52 -18.30
C ASN A 116 3.07 16.00 -18.35
N ASP A 117 3.97 15.28 -17.67
CA ASP A 117 4.03 13.81 -17.68
C ASP A 117 3.15 13.19 -16.57
N ARG A 118 2.58 14.02 -15.68
CA ARG A 118 1.74 13.57 -14.55
C ARG A 118 0.53 12.74 -14.99
N LYS A 119 -0.13 13.13 -16.09
CA LYS A 119 -1.29 12.41 -16.61
C LYS A 119 -0.93 10.99 -17.06
N ASP A 120 0.23 10.84 -17.69
CA ASP A 120 0.69 9.53 -18.16
C ASP A 120 1.26 8.68 -17.03
N ALA A 121 1.85 9.31 -16.01
CA ALA A 121 2.20 8.64 -14.77
C ALA A 121 0.94 8.00 -14.14
N VAL A 122 -0.13 8.75 -13.91
CA VAL A 122 -1.37 8.19 -13.32
C VAL A 122 -1.95 7.05 -14.17
N ARG A 123 -1.90 7.13 -15.50
CA ARG A 123 -2.40 6.06 -16.39
C ARG A 123 -1.53 4.82 -16.43
N LYS A 124 -0.22 4.98 -16.27
CA LYS A 124 0.76 3.88 -16.30
C LYS A 124 1.40 3.79 -14.93
N GLU A 125 0.65 3.32 -13.94
CA GLU A 125 1.17 3.09 -12.60
C GLU A 125 2.38 2.15 -12.65
N LEU A 126 3.40 2.52 -11.89
CA LEU A 126 4.61 1.72 -11.75
C LEU A 126 4.28 0.55 -10.82
N ASN A 127 4.78 -0.65 -11.11
CA ASN A 127 4.55 -1.82 -10.26
C ASN A 127 5.43 -1.76 -9.00
N ASP A 128 5.11 -0.83 -8.11
CA ASP A 128 5.93 -0.50 -6.94
C ASP A 128 5.59 -1.40 -5.74
N PRO A 129 6.55 -2.16 -5.18
CA PRO A 129 6.33 -2.93 -3.97
C PRO A 129 6.12 -2.05 -2.73
N GLY A 130 6.38 -0.74 -2.80
CA GLY A 130 6.20 0.18 -1.68
C GLY A 130 7.19 -0.07 -0.54
N VAL A 131 6.87 0.47 0.64
CA VAL A 131 7.79 0.57 1.78
C VAL A 131 7.73 -0.62 2.73
N PHE A 132 6.58 -1.26 2.84
CA PHE A 132 6.29 -2.28 3.84
C PHE A 132 6.39 -3.69 3.24
N ARG A 133 6.94 -4.62 4.03
CA ARG A 133 6.93 -6.04 3.72
C ARG A 133 6.29 -6.82 4.86
N GLY A 134 5.36 -7.69 4.53
CA GLY A 134 4.86 -8.72 5.44
C GLY A 134 5.81 -9.91 5.41
N VAL A 135 6.26 -10.35 6.57
CA VAL A 135 7.03 -11.59 6.73
C VAL A 135 6.04 -12.70 7.07
N ILE A 136 5.93 -13.67 6.18
CA ILE A 136 4.98 -14.78 6.24
C ILE A 136 5.70 -16.10 6.45
N THR A 137 5.06 -17.02 7.16
CA THR A 137 5.51 -18.40 7.28
C THR A 137 4.84 -19.23 6.19
N GLY A 138 5.63 -19.84 5.31
CA GLY A 138 5.16 -20.68 4.21
C GLY A 138 5.70 -22.10 4.28
N ASN A 139 4.91 -23.08 3.88
CA ASN A 139 5.35 -24.46 3.72
C ASN A 139 6.36 -24.59 2.57
N VAL A 140 7.47 -25.30 2.79
CA VAL A 140 8.56 -25.46 1.82
C VAL A 140 8.19 -26.37 0.65
N GLU A 141 7.24 -27.29 0.83
CA GLU A 141 6.80 -28.24 -0.19
C GLU A 141 5.57 -27.74 -0.95
N THR A 142 4.57 -27.22 -0.23
CA THR A 142 3.26 -26.86 -0.82
C THR A 142 3.12 -25.38 -1.13
N GLY A 143 3.97 -24.51 -0.58
CA GLY A 143 3.86 -23.07 -0.74
C GLY A 143 2.68 -22.43 0.00
N GLN A 144 1.95 -23.21 0.80
CA GLN A 144 0.81 -22.71 1.56
C GLN A 144 1.29 -21.79 2.69
N VAL A 145 0.65 -20.62 2.81
CA VAL A 145 0.91 -19.65 3.87
C VAL A 145 0.18 -20.06 5.15
N TYR A 146 0.91 -20.18 6.26
CA TYR A 146 0.35 -20.51 7.58
C TYR A 146 -0.06 -19.27 8.38
N GLY A 147 0.59 -18.14 8.14
CA GLY A 147 0.34 -16.92 8.89
C GLY A 147 1.43 -15.87 8.71
N VAL A 148 1.23 -14.75 9.38
CA VAL A 148 2.13 -13.59 9.37
C VAL A 148 2.97 -13.62 10.64
N GLN A 149 4.29 -13.62 10.47
CA GLN A 149 5.24 -13.52 11.58
C GLN A 149 5.36 -12.06 12.08
N GLY A 150 5.30 -11.11 11.16
CA GLY A 150 5.28 -9.68 11.46
C GLY A 150 5.44 -8.82 10.21
N VAL A 151 5.46 -7.50 10.40
CA VAL A 151 5.74 -6.53 9.33
C VAL A 151 7.10 -5.90 9.55
N ILE A 152 7.84 -5.79 8.47
CA ILE A 152 9.09 -5.04 8.38
C ILE A 152 8.91 -3.88 7.39
N TYR A 153 9.73 -2.84 7.53
CA TYR A 153 9.69 -1.69 6.65
C TYR A 153 11.11 -1.19 6.34
N HIS A 154 11.24 -0.48 5.23
CA HIS A 154 12.47 0.24 4.89
C HIS A 154 12.52 1.59 5.62
N PRO A 155 13.45 1.79 6.59
CA PRO A 155 13.59 3.06 7.29
C PRO A 155 14.09 4.16 6.33
N GLU A 156 13.71 5.41 6.61
CA GLU A 156 14.03 6.54 5.72
C GLU A 156 15.54 6.79 5.58
N GLN A 157 16.28 6.60 6.66
CA GLN A 157 17.74 6.82 6.67
C GLN A 157 18.49 5.71 5.92
N ASN A 158 17.93 4.50 5.86
CA ASN A 158 18.54 3.35 5.20
C ASN A 158 17.51 2.59 4.36
N PRO A 159 17.29 3.00 3.09
CA PRO A 159 16.26 2.41 2.23
C PRO A 159 16.55 0.98 1.79
N ARG A 160 17.74 0.44 2.09
CA ARG A 160 18.10 -0.96 1.83
C ARG A 160 17.97 -1.85 3.06
N GLY A 161 18.01 -1.26 4.25
CA GLY A 161 17.84 -2.00 5.50
C GLY A 161 16.38 -2.32 5.75
N PHE A 162 16.15 -3.24 6.69
CA PHE A 162 14.83 -3.56 7.20
C PHE A 162 14.78 -3.29 8.69
N ARG A 163 13.66 -2.74 9.16
CA ARG A 163 13.35 -2.63 10.57
C ARG A 163 11.98 -3.21 10.85
N ARG A 164 11.82 -3.86 12.00
CA ARG A 164 10.52 -4.37 12.45
C ARG A 164 9.58 -3.22 12.82
N SER A 165 8.34 -3.31 12.38
CA SER A 165 7.25 -2.47 12.87
C SER A 165 6.76 -3.02 14.23
N PRO A 166 6.80 -2.23 15.31
CA PRO A 166 6.16 -2.62 16.57
C PRO A 166 4.65 -2.79 16.38
N ILE A 167 4.07 -3.65 17.22
CA ILE A 167 2.62 -3.86 17.29
C ILE A 167 2.06 -2.95 18.37
N GLU A 168 1.05 -2.16 18.01
CA GLU A 168 0.37 -1.21 18.88
C GLU A 168 -1.15 -1.39 18.78
N PRO A 169 -1.92 -0.94 19.78
CA PRO A 169 -3.37 -0.89 19.69
C PRO A 169 -3.83 -0.01 18.52
N LEU A 170 -4.96 -0.37 17.90
CA LEU A 170 -5.52 0.34 16.76
C LEU A 170 -5.96 1.76 17.14
N ASP A 171 -5.28 2.73 16.56
CA ASP A 171 -5.54 4.16 16.75
C ASP A 171 -6.68 4.67 15.86
N ARG A 172 -6.86 5.99 15.81
CA ARG A 172 -7.89 6.61 14.97
C ARG A 172 -7.60 6.43 13.48
N GLU A 173 -6.34 6.56 13.07
CA GLU A 173 -5.91 6.47 11.67
C GLU A 173 -6.05 5.04 11.16
N GLY A 174 -5.60 4.05 11.93
CA GLY A 174 -5.79 2.63 11.64
C GLY A 174 -7.26 2.23 11.57
N ARG A 175 -8.14 2.80 12.40
CA ARG A 175 -9.61 2.58 12.29
C ARG A 175 -10.17 3.16 11.00
N GLN A 176 -9.72 4.35 10.58
CA GLN A 176 -10.13 4.92 9.30
C GLN A 176 -9.61 4.08 8.14
N PHE A 177 -8.37 3.61 8.23
CA PHE A 177 -7.77 2.69 7.26
C PHE A 177 -8.63 1.44 7.10
N LEU A 178 -9.01 0.77 8.20
CA LEU A 178 -9.85 -0.42 8.14
C LEU A 178 -11.20 -0.16 7.47
N ARG A 179 -11.85 0.96 7.79
CA ARG A 179 -13.12 1.33 7.14
C ARG A 179 -12.94 1.52 5.63
N ARG A 180 -11.84 2.15 5.20
CA ARG A 180 -11.51 2.31 3.78
C ARG A 180 -11.27 0.97 3.10
N PHE A 181 -10.51 0.10 3.75
CA PHE A 181 -10.20 -1.23 3.24
C PHE A 181 -11.45 -2.11 3.09
N GLU A 182 -12.36 -2.09 4.06
CA GLU A 182 -13.65 -2.80 3.98
C GLU A 182 -14.56 -2.21 2.89
N ASP A 183 -14.57 -0.89 2.76
CA ASP A 183 -15.30 -0.18 1.70
C ASP A 183 -14.81 -0.57 0.30
N ASP A 184 -13.49 -0.68 0.11
CA ASP A 184 -12.87 -1.04 -1.17
C ASP A 184 -13.07 -2.53 -1.51
N ALA A 185 -13.03 -3.40 -0.50
CA ALA A 185 -13.34 -4.82 -0.68
C ALA A 185 -14.81 -5.06 -1.05
N ALA A 186 -15.73 -4.20 -0.62
CA ALA A 186 -17.15 -4.30 -0.94
C ALA A 186 -17.50 -3.82 -2.36
N ASP A 187 -16.77 -2.83 -2.89
CA ASP A 187 -16.98 -2.31 -4.25
C ASP A 187 -15.64 -1.97 -4.95
N PRO A 188 -15.13 -2.88 -5.81
CA PRO A 188 -13.87 -2.69 -6.52
C PRO A 188 -13.84 -1.45 -7.43
N ASN A 189 -15.00 -0.97 -7.89
CA ASN A 189 -15.10 0.17 -8.80
C ASN A 189 -15.11 1.51 -8.08
N ARG A 190 -15.28 1.52 -6.75
CA ARG A 190 -15.42 2.75 -5.96
C ARG A 190 -14.19 3.63 -5.98
N VAL A 191 -13.00 3.02 -6.06
CA VAL A 191 -11.71 3.72 -6.22
C VAL A 191 -11.66 4.56 -7.51
N THR A 192 -12.43 4.19 -8.53
CA THR A 192 -12.48 4.90 -9.82
C THR A 192 -13.55 5.99 -9.89
N THR A 193 -14.34 6.18 -8.83
CA THR A 193 -15.39 7.21 -8.79
C THR A 193 -14.84 8.56 -8.37
N TRP A 194 -15.39 9.65 -8.94
CA TRP A 194 -14.99 11.03 -8.66
C TRP A 194 -15.85 11.64 -7.52
N PRO A 195 -15.26 12.41 -6.58
CA PRO A 195 -13.84 12.73 -6.44
C PRO A 195 -13.01 11.58 -5.84
N PRO A 196 -11.69 11.50 -6.16
CA PRO A 196 -10.80 10.51 -5.58
C PRO A 196 -10.69 10.73 -4.07
N ARG A 197 -10.80 9.65 -3.30
CA ARG A 197 -10.96 9.67 -1.84
C ARG A 197 -9.72 10.10 -1.03
N ASP A 198 -8.55 10.15 -1.66
CA ASP A 198 -7.28 10.54 -1.01
C ASP A 198 -6.96 12.03 -1.16
N GLU A 199 -7.85 12.80 -1.78
CA GLU A 199 -7.71 14.25 -1.91
C GLU A 199 -8.46 14.92 -0.76
N ASP A 200 -7.71 15.52 0.18
CA ASP A 200 -8.30 16.30 1.25
C ASP A 200 -9.08 17.49 0.68
N ALA A 201 -9.96 18.10 1.47
CA ALA A 201 -10.76 19.26 1.04
C ALA A 201 -9.87 20.40 0.48
N SER A 202 -8.64 20.54 0.98
CA SER A 202 -7.61 21.45 0.46
C SER A 202 -7.12 21.08 -0.93
N ASP A 203 -6.93 19.79 -1.20
CA ASP A 203 -6.47 19.31 -2.50
C ASP A 203 -7.57 19.46 -3.56
N LEU A 204 -8.81 19.11 -3.21
CA LEU A 204 -10.00 19.33 -4.04
C LEU A 204 -10.16 20.81 -4.39
N GLN A 205 -10.00 21.70 -3.40
CA GLN A 205 -10.04 23.13 -3.64
C GLN A 205 -8.90 23.60 -4.55
N ALA A 206 -7.69 23.06 -4.40
CA ALA A 206 -6.57 23.33 -5.29
C ALA A 206 -6.80 22.79 -6.73
N TYR A 207 -7.56 21.71 -6.92
CA TYR A 207 -7.99 21.25 -8.25
C TYR A 207 -9.04 22.15 -8.87
N GLU A 208 -10.05 22.57 -8.10
CA GLU A 208 -11.06 23.52 -8.56
C GLU A 208 -10.43 24.86 -8.97
N ASP A 209 -9.49 25.36 -8.18
CA ASP A 209 -8.80 26.61 -8.47
C ASP A 209 -7.91 26.50 -9.71
N ARG A 210 -7.23 25.36 -9.91
CA ARG A 210 -6.52 25.06 -11.17
C ARG A 210 -7.48 24.99 -12.36
N TYR A 211 -8.63 24.36 -12.21
CA TYR A 211 -9.63 24.25 -13.29
C TYR A 211 -10.20 25.62 -13.67
N LYS A 212 -10.48 26.50 -12.70
CA LYS A 212 -10.91 27.89 -12.92
C LYS A 212 -9.85 28.71 -13.67
N GLN A 213 -8.55 28.47 -13.43
CA GLN A 213 -7.46 29.15 -14.13
C GLN A 213 -7.32 28.74 -15.60
N VAL A 214 -7.52 27.46 -15.93
CA VAL A 214 -7.46 26.96 -17.33
C VAL A 214 -8.57 27.55 -18.19
N ARG A 215 -9.70 27.92 -17.60
CA ARG A 215 -10.81 28.61 -18.28
C ARG A 215 -10.65 30.13 -18.37
N LYS A 216 -9.53 30.73 -17.94
CA LYS A 216 -9.31 32.16 -18.19
C LYS A 216 -9.33 32.40 -19.70
N THR A 217 -10.39 33.07 -20.15
CA THR A 217 -10.57 33.47 -21.55
C THR A 217 -9.36 34.28 -21.96
N ARG A 218 -8.67 33.84 -23.01
CA ARG A 218 -7.53 34.54 -23.60
C ARG A 218 -7.95 35.99 -23.86
N PRO A 219 -7.25 37.01 -23.35
CA PRO A 219 -7.61 38.38 -23.64
C PRO A 219 -7.59 38.58 -25.17
N PRO A 220 -8.56 39.32 -25.75
CA PRO A 220 -8.64 39.48 -27.19
C PRO A 220 -7.32 40.03 -27.72
N GLN A 221 -6.78 39.39 -28.75
CA GLN A 221 -5.55 39.86 -29.41
C GLN A 221 -5.81 41.28 -29.91
N GLN A 222 -5.08 42.26 -29.35
CA GLN A 222 -5.06 43.62 -29.89
C GLN A 222 -4.59 43.53 -31.34
N GLN A 223 -5.48 43.90 -32.27
CA GLN A 223 -5.17 43.96 -33.69
C GLN A 223 -4.05 44.98 -33.88
N LYS A 224 -2.87 44.51 -34.33
CA LYS A 224 -1.79 45.42 -34.74
C LYS A 224 -2.30 46.23 -35.93
N SER A 225 -2.50 47.52 -35.74
CA SER A 225 -2.80 48.46 -36.82
C SER A 225 -1.68 48.39 -37.86
N LYS A 226 -2.02 48.00 -39.10
CA LYS A 226 -1.11 48.07 -40.25
C LYS A 226 -0.71 49.53 -40.47
N GLN A 227 0.52 49.89 -40.14
CA GLN A 227 1.11 51.14 -40.61
C GLN A 227 1.30 51.03 -42.13
N LYS A 228 0.58 51.86 -42.87
CA LYS A 228 0.77 52.08 -44.32
C LYS A 228 2.19 52.62 -44.52
N ALA A 229 3.00 51.92 -45.31
CA ALA A 229 4.26 52.48 -45.80
C ALA A 229 3.94 53.67 -46.72
N PRO A 230 4.67 54.80 -46.61
CA PRO A 230 4.53 55.89 -47.57
C PRO A 230 5.13 55.48 -48.91
N ASN A 231 4.38 55.72 -49.99
CA ASN A 231 4.85 55.58 -51.36
C ASN A 231 6.06 56.50 -51.57
N ALA A 232 7.17 55.93 -52.03
CA ALA A 232 8.26 56.70 -52.63
C ALA A 232 7.93 56.92 -54.11
N ASN A 233 7.93 58.19 -54.52
CA ASN A 233 7.86 58.63 -55.91
C ASN A 233 9.15 58.28 -56.67
#